data_AF-A0A1H8LXE5-F1
#
_entry.id   AF-A0A1H8LXE5-F1
#
_cell.length_a   1.000
_cell.length_b   1.000
_cell.length_c   1.000
_cell.angle_alpha   90.00
_cell.angle_beta   90.00
_cell.angle_gamma   90.00
#
_symmetry.space_group_name_H-M   'P 1'
#
loop_
_entity.id
_entity.type
_entity.pdbx_description
1 polymer ?
#
loop_
_entity_poly.entity_id
_entity_poly.type
_entity_poly.pdbx_seq_one_letter_code
_entity_poly.pdbx_strand_id
1 'polypeptide(L)'
;MRHEHLRDGLICHSAERKVRVRIRDGSATLTIKAKREGIRDVEFEYAIPVPDAREMLASHCGDLVLDKTRHYVPHAGLVWHVDVYEGLLDGIVLAEVELPDERTDLPLPEWVGAEVTGRPEYKKINLQRMRQAASARRCAG
;
A
#
# COMPACT_ATOMS: atom_id res chain seq x y z
N MET A 1 15.20 -13.55 -6.55
CA MET A 1 14.70 -12.44 -5.70
C MET A 1 13.20 -12.61 -5.55
N ARG A 2 12.70 -12.72 -4.31
CA ARG A 2 11.27 -12.92 -4.06
C ARG A 2 10.53 -11.62 -4.38
N HIS A 3 9.44 -11.72 -5.14
CA HIS A 3 8.53 -10.62 -5.39
C HIS A 3 7.09 -11.15 -5.45
N GLU A 4 6.12 -10.24 -5.34
CA GLU A 4 4.70 -10.54 -5.52
C GLU A 4 4.00 -9.35 -6.18
N HIS A 5 2.97 -9.64 -6.97
CA HIS A 5 2.10 -8.65 -7.56
C HIS A 5 0.92 -8.36 -6.64
N LEU A 6 0.68 -7.07 -6.38
CA LEU A 6 -0.33 -6.61 -5.44
C LEU A 6 -1.28 -5.61 -6.10
N ARG A 7 -2.57 -5.89 -5.98
CA ARG A 7 -3.64 -4.94 -6.30
C ARG A 7 -4.45 -4.66 -5.05
N ASP A 8 -4.45 -3.40 -4.61
CA ASP A 8 -5.07 -2.95 -3.38
C ASP A 8 -6.19 -1.94 -3.68
N GLY A 9 -7.35 -2.13 -3.08
CA GLY A 9 -8.45 -1.17 -3.15
C GLY A 9 -9.04 -0.89 -1.78
N LEU A 10 -9.40 0.37 -1.54
CA LEU A 10 -10.19 0.76 -0.37
C LEU A 10 -11.66 0.81 -0.78
N ILE A 11 -12.47 -0.11 -0.26
CA ILE A 11 -13.93 -0.07 -0.43
C ILE A 11 -14.51 1.02 0.47
N CYS A 12 -13.96 1.18 1.67
CA CYS A 12 -14.35 2.22 2.60
C CYS A 12 -13.14 2.66 3.44
N HIS A 13 -13.02 3.96 3.70
CA HIS A 13 -11.92 4.51 4.51
C HIS A 13 -12.36 5.80 5.21
N SER A 14 -12.14 5.85 6.52
CA SER A 14 -12.18 7.05 7.35
C SER A 14 -10.94 7.09 8.27
N ALA A 15 -10.85 8.09 9.15
CA ALA A 15 -9.77 8.19 10.13
C ALA A 15 -9.72 6.99 11.10
N GLU A 16 -10.86 6.32 11.32
CA GLU A 16 -11.02 5.27 12.32
C GLU A 16 -11.35 3.90 11.71
N ARG A 17 -11.81 3.84 10.45
CA ARG A 17 -12.28 2.59 9.84
C ARG A 17 -11.72 2.40 8.45
N LYS A 18 -11.45 1.15 8.09
CA LYS A 18 -10.93 0.80 6.76
C LYS A 18 -11.43 -0.58 6.34
N VAL A 19 -12.01 -0.66 5.14
CA VAL A 19 -12.29 -1.91 4.44
C VAL A 19 -11.41 -1.95 3.20
N ARG A 20 -10.53 -2.95 3.12
CA ARG A 20 -9.59 -3.12 2.01
C ARG A 20 -9.82 -4.47 1.35
N VAL A 21 -9.95 -4.45 0.03
CA VAL A 21 -9.81 -5.65 -0.81
C VAL A 21 -8.37 -5.68 -1.34
N ARG A 22 -7.74 -6.85 -1.30
CA ARG A 22 -6.41 -7.08 -1.85
C ARG A 22 -6.41 -8.33 -2.71
N ILE A 23 -5.83 -8.24 -3.90
CA ILE A 23 -5.37 -9.38 -4.67
C ILE A 23 -3.84 -9.45 -4.53
N ARG A 24 -3.34 -10.61 -4.13
CA ARG A 24 -1.92 -10.94 -4.09
C ARG A 24 -1.70 -12.15 -4.99
N ASP A 25 -1.08 -11.90 -6.14
CA ASP A 25 -0.92 -12.85 -7.23
C ASP A 25 -2.26 -13.56 -7.57
N GLY A 26 -2.40 -14.81 -7.11
CA GLY A 26 -3.58 -15.67 -7.32
C GLY A 26 -4.51 -15.85 -6.12
N SER A 27 -4.33 -15.07 -5.05
CA SER A 27 -5.17 -15.11 -3.84
C SER A 27 -5.76 -13.74 -3.53
N ALA A 28 -6.90 -13.70 -2.84
CA ALA A 28 -7.50 -12.45 -2.43
C ALA A 28 -7.97 -12.45 -0.98
N THR A 29 -7.90 -11.28 -0.35
CA THR A 29 -8.40 -11.05 1.01
C THR A 29 -9.26 -9.80 1.11
N LEU A 30 -10.23 -9.85 2.02
CA LEU A 30 -10.98 -8.70 2.51
C LEU A 30 -10.57 -8.43 3.95
N THR A 31 -10.01 -7.26 4.20
CA THR A 31 -9.59 -6.81 5.52
C THR A 31 -10.52 -5.71 6.03
N ILE A 32 -11.05 -5.86 7.24
CA ILE A 32 -11.85 -4.85 7.95
C ILE A 32 -11.08 -4.43 9.20
N LYS A 33 -10.65 -3.16 9.25
CA LYS A 33 -9.93 -2.57 10.40
C LYS A 33 -10.76 -1.48 11.05
N ALA A 34 -10.74 -1.44 12.37
CA ALA A 34 -11.27 -0.34 13.16
C ALA A 34 -10.26 0.05 14.25
N LYS A 35 -10.00 1.35 14.37
CA LYS A 35 -9.24 1.91 15.49
C LYS A 35 -10.03 1.74 16.78
N ARG A 36 -9.33 1.43 17.86
CA ARG A 36 -9.89 1.40 19.20
C ARG A 36 -8.96 2.19 20.12
N GLU A 37 -9.47 3.22 20.78
CA GLU A 37 -8.65 4.05 21.67
C GLU A 37 -8.02 3.21 22.79
N GLY A 38 -6.71 3.42 23.02
CA GLY A 38 -5.96 2.76 24.10
C GLY A 38 -5.72 1.25 23.94
N ILE A 39 -6.14 0.63 22.82
CA ILE A 39 -5.97 -0.80 22.53
C ILE A 39 -5.39 -0.95 21.12
N ARG A 40 -4.74 -2.10 20.83
CA ARG A 40 -4.39 -2.47 19.44
C ARG A 40 -5.63 -2.41 18.54
N ASP A 41 -5.44 -1.95 17.31
CA ASP A 41 -6.48 -1.91 16.29
C ASP A 41 -7.17 -3.29 16.16
N VAL A 42 -8.50 -3.27 16.01
CA VAL A 42 -9.28 -4.50 15.78
C VAL A 42 -9.28 -4.77 14.28
N GLU A 43 -8.89 -5.97 13.90
CA GLU A 43 -8.77 -6.40 12.51
C GLU A 43 -9.43 -7.75 12.30
N PHE A 44 -10.24 -7.82 11.24
CA PHE A 44 -10.75 -9.06 10.68
C PHE A 44 -10.19 -9.22 9.27
N GLU A 45 -9.73 -10.42 8.95
CA GLU A 45 -9.25 -10.77 7.61
C GLU A 45 -9.92 -12.05 7.14
N TYR A 46 -10.45 -12.01 5.92
CA TYR A 46 -11.13 -13.14 5.29
C TYR A 46 -10.51 -13.41 3.93
N ALA A 47 -10.23 -14.69 3.64
CA ALA A 47 -9.98 -15.11 2.27
C ALA A 47 -11.28 -15.00 1.46
N ILE A 48 -11.19 -14.46 0.25
CA ILE A 48 -12.33 -14.33 -0.67
C ILE A 48 -11.95 -14.86 -2.05
N PRO A 49 -12.93 -15.26 -2.90
CA PRO A 49 -12.67 -15.62 -4.28
C PRO A 49 -12.00 -14.47 -5.06
N VAL A 50 -11.02 -14.80 -5.89
CA VAL A 50 -10.35 -13.82 -6.76
C VAL A 50 -11.32 -13.11 -7.72
N PRO A 51 -12.30 -13.79 -8.34
CA PRO A 51 -13.29 -13.11 -9.17
C PRO A 51 -14.05 -12.01 -8.42
N ASP A 52 -14.52 -12.30 -7.20
CA ASP A 52 -15.22 -11.34 -6.35
C ASP A 52 -14.33 -10.16 -6.00
N ALA A 53 -13.05 -10.41 -5.68
CA ALA A 53 -12.09 -9.35 -5.40
C ALA A 53 -11.85 -8.43 -6.61
N ARG A 54 -11.78 -9.00 -7.83
CA ARG A 54 -11.64 -8.22 -9.08
C ARG A 54 -12.86 -7.34 -9.30
N GLU A 55 -14.05 -7.89 -9.10
CA GLU A 55 -15.31 -7.15 -9.20
C GLU A 55 -15.35 -6.01 -8.18
N MET A 56 -15.02 -6.27 -6.91
CA MET A 56 -14.95 -5.24 -5.86
C MET A 56 -13.97 -4.12 -6.22
N LEU A 57 -12.77 -4.45 -6.72
CA LEU A 57 -11.79 -3.46 -7.16
C LEU A 57 -12.36 -2.57 -8.27
N ALA A 58 -13.04 -3.15 -9.26
CA ALA A 58 -13.59 -2.42 -10.40
C ALA A 58 -14.80 -1.55 -10.03
N SER A 59 -15.72 -2.08 -9.21
CA SER A 59 -17.01 -1.45 -8.95
C SER A 59 -17.03 -0.55 -7.70
N HIS A 60 -16.16 -0.79 -6.70
CA HIS A 60 -16.22 -0.10 -5.41
C HIS A 60 -14.98 0.74 -5.07
N CYS A 61 -13.87 0.59 -5.79
CA CYS A 61 -12.62 1.33 -5.50
C CYS A 61 -12.30 2.41 -6.53
N GLY A 62 -12.92 2.38 -7.72
CA GLY A 62 -12.67 3.35 -8.79
C GLY A 62 -11.19 3.52 -9.11
N ASP A 63 -10.76 4.76 -9.36
CA ASP A 63 -9.36 5.10 -9.70
C ASP A 63 -8.40 5.05 -8.49
N LEU A 64 -8.87 4.65 -7.31
CA LEU A 64 -8.05 4.53 -6.09
C LEU A 64 -7.45 3.14 -5.90
N VAL A 65 -7.50 2.29 -6.92
CA VAL A 65 -6.77 1.02 -6.93
C VAL A 65 -5.27 1.29 -7.04
N LEU A 66 -4.50 0.71 -6.13
CA LEU A 66 -3.04 0.70 -6.18
C LEU A 66 -2.58 -0.61 -6.82
N ASP A 67 -1.79 -0.49 -7.87
CA ASP A 67 -1.19 -1.61 -8.57
C ASP A 67 0.34 -1.51 -8.41
N LYS A 68 0.98 -2.60 -8.00
CA LYS A 68 2.43 -2.61 -7.72
C LYS A 68 3.05 -3.99 -7.71
N THR A 69 4.32 -4.05 -8.03
CA THR A 69 5.18 -5.20 -7.73
C THR A 69 5.97 -4.91 -6.45
N ARG A 70 5.84 -5.78 -5.44
CA ARG A 70 6.60 -5.71 -4.19
C ARG A 70 7.79 -6.67 -4.27
N HIS A 71 9.00 -6.14 -4.16
CA HIS A 71 10.23 -6.92 -4.01
C HIS A 71 10.63 -7.04 -2.54
N TYR A 72 11.07 -8.23 -2.15
CA TYR A 72 11.60 -8.50 -0.82
C TYR A 72 13.12 -8.53 -0.90
N VAL A 73 13.78 -7.53 -0.31
CA VAL A 73 15.24 -7.34 -0.39
C VAL A 73 15.85 -7.56 0.98
N PRO A 74 16.54 -8.70 1.23
CA PRO A 74 17.29 -8.89 2.45
C PRO A 74 18.48 -7.93 2.50
N HIS A 75 18.65 -7.24 3.62
CA HIS A 75 19.83 -6.41 3.90
C HIS A 75 20.09 -6.35 5.40
N ALA A 76 21.31 -6.69 5.82
CA ALA A 76 21.75 -6.63 7.21
C ALA A 76 20.79 -7.29 8.22
N GLY A 77 20.24 -8.46 7.87
CA GLY A 77 19.31 -9.19 8.75
C GLY A 77 17.85 -8.68 8.74
N LEU A 78 17.56 -7.60 8.02
CA LEU A 78 16.21 -7.07 7.83
C LEU A 78 15.72 -7.40 6.41
N VAL A 79 14.40 -7.33 6.21
CA VAL A 79 13.78 -7.47 4.89
C VAL A 79 13.11 -6.16 4.52
N TRP A 80 13.61 -5.54 3.46
CA TRP A 80 13.02 -4.36 2.87
C TRP A 80 11.92 -4.76 1.88
N HIS A 81 10.76 -4.12 2.00
CA HIS A 81 9.68 -4.18 1.03
C HIS A 81 9.82 -3.01 0.07
N VAL A 82 10.27 -3.28 -1.15
CA VAL A 82 10.41 -2.28 -2.21
C VAL A 82 9.20 -2.39 -3.14
N ASP A 83 8.30 -1.42 -3.04
CA ASP A 83 7.11 -1.30 -3.88
C ASP A 83 7.43 -0.47 -5.13
N VAL A 84 7.32 -1.07 -6.31
CA VAL A 84 7.34 -0.39 -7.60
C VAL A 84 5.90 -0.26 -8.08
N TYR A 85 5.38 0.97 -8.08
CA TYR A 85 3.99 1.24 -8.42
C TYR A 85 3.76 1.39 -9.92
N GLU A 86 2.58 0.98 -10.36
CA GLU A 86 2.08 1.09 -11.73
C GLU A 86 0.82 1.98 -11.76
N GLY A 87 0.32 2.27 -12.97
CA GLY A 87 -0.92 3.01 -13.16
C GLY A 87 -0.85 4.44 -12.63
N LEU A 88 -1.78 4.81 -11.73
CA LEU A 88 -1.89 6.19 -11.20
C LEU A 88 -0.59 6.66 -10.51
N LEU A 89 0.13 5.74 -9.88
CA LEU A 89 1.37 6.02 -9.16
C LEU A 89 2.62 5.57 -9.95
N ASP A 90 2.50 5.37 -11.26
CA ASP A 90 3.63 5.00 -12.10
C ASP A 90 4.84 5.93 -11.92
N GLY A 91 6.03 5.32 -11.85
CA GLY A 91 7.31 5.98 -11.54
C GLY A 91 7.55 6.26 -10.06
N ILE A 92 6.62 5.92 -9.15
CA ILE A 92 6.87 5.97 -7.70
C ILE A 92 7.43 4.63 -7.23
N VAL A 93 8.57 4.70 -6.53
CA VAL A 93 9.17 3.55 -5.82
C VAL A 93 9.29 3.90 -4.34
N LEU A 94 8.78 3.04 -3.48
CA LEU A 94 8.85 3.22 -2.02
C LEU A 94 9.47 1.99 -1.37
N ALA A 95 10.42 2.21 -0.46
CA ALA A 95 11.02 1.16 0.34
C ALA A 95 10.54 1.29 1.79
N GLU A 96 9.92 0.24 2.32
CA GLU A 96 9.48 0.15 3.71
C GLU A 96 10.24 -1.00 4.40
N VAL A 97 10.73 -0.77 5.60
CA VAL A 97 11.34 -1.81 6.46
C VAL A 97 10.68 -1.73 7.83
N GLU A 98 10.32 -2.89 8.37
CA GLU A 98 9.77 -2.99 9.73
C GLU A 98 10.91 -3.35 10.68
N LEU A 99 11.06 -2.54 11.74
CA LEU A 99 12.06 -2.77 12.76
C LEU A 99 11.45 -3.57 13.92
N PRO A 100 12.16 -4.55 14.49
CA PRO A 100 11.73 -5.26 15.69
C PRO A 100 11.43 -4.30 16.86
N ASP A 101 12.24 -3.25 17.01
CA ASP A 101 12.04 -2.18 17.98
C ASP A 101 12.81 -0.90 17.58
N GLU A 102 12.56 0.20 18.27
CA GLU A 102 13.11 1.53 17.99
C GLU A 102 14.63 1.65 18.15
N ARG A 103 15.29 0.70 18.81
CA ARG A 103 16.75 0.67 19.03
C ARG A 103 17.48 -0.21 18.04
N THR A 104 16.77 -0.80 17.08
CA THR A 104 17.38 -1.64 16.05
C THR A 104 18.29 -0.78 15.17
N ASP A 105 19.56 -1.17 15.07
CA ASP A 105 20.48 -0.56 14.11
C ASP A 105 19.97 -0.77 12.68
N LEU A 106 19.88 0.33 11.91
CA LEU A 106 19.39 0.32 10.54
C LEU A 106 20.49 0.76 9.56
N PRO A 107 21.43 -0.13 9.19
CA PRO A 107 22.36 0.17 8.11
C PRO A 107 21.57 0.28 6.80
N LEU A 108 21.69 1.43 6.14
CA LEU A 108 20.96 1.72 4.91
C LEU A 108 21.64 1.07 3.70
N PRO A 109 20.88 0.33 2.86
CA PRO A 109 21.36 -0.09 1.55
C PRO A 109 21.69 1.12 0.66
N GLU A 110 22.70 1.01 -0.21
CA GLU A 110 23.14 2.09 -1.11
C GLU A 110 22.06 2.60 -2.08
N TRP A 111 21.08 1.75 -2.39
CA TRP A 111 19.97 2.08 -3.29
C TRP A 111 18.83 2.84 -2.58
N VAL A 112 18.84 2.94 -1.25
CA VAL A 112 17.82 3.68 -0.50
C VAL A 112 18.04 5.18 -0.70
N GLY A 113 16.99 5.86 -1.17
CA GLY A 113 16.98 7.29 -1.35
C GLY A 113 16.66 8.07 -0.07
N ALA A 114 15.96 9.20 -0.24
CA ALA A 114 15.58 10.05 0.88
C ALA A 114 14.64 9.33 1.87
N GLU A 115 14.88 9.51 3.16
CA GLU A 115 13.95 9.06 4.19
C GLU A 115 12.67 9.90 4.16
N VAL A 116 11.54 9.21 4.12
CA VAL A 116 10.20 9.83 4.06
C VAL A 116 9.28 9.40 5.19
N THR A 117 9.83 8.75 6.23
CA THR A 117 9.11 8.33 7.43
C THR A 117 8.37 9.52 8.06
N GLY A 118 7.11 9.33 8.42
CA GLY A 118 6.29 10.37 9.05
C GLY A 118 5.80 11.50 8.14
N ARG A 119 6.33 11.64 6.92
CA ARG A 119 5.95 12.71 5.98
C ARG A 119 4.54 12.46 5.42
N PRO A 120 3.54 13.31 5.72
CA PRO A 120 2.16 13.07 5.32
C PRO A 120 1.95 12.92 3.82
N GLU A 121 2.70 13.65 2.99
CA GLU A 121 2.62 13.63 1.54
C GLU A 121 3.00 12.27 0.92
N TYR A 122 3.82 11.46 1.61
CA TYR A 122 4.19 10.10 1.18
C TYR A 122 3.23 9.02 1.71
N LYS A 123 2.19 9.39 2.46
CA LYS A 123 1.09 8.47 2.75
C LYS A 123 0.41 8.09 1.43
N LYS A 124 0.23 6.79 1.19
CA LYS A 124 -0.36 6.22 -0.04
C LYS A 124 -1.61 6.98 -0.53
N ILE A 125 -2.56 7.26 0.37
CA ILE A 125 -3.79 7.99 0.03
C ILE A 125 -3.54 9.44 -0.44
N ASN A 126 -2.52 10.11 0.11
CA ASN A 126 -2.17 11.47 -0.27
C ASN A 126 -1.46 11.49 -1.62
N LEU A 127 -0.55 10.54 -1.88
CA LEU A 127 0.06 10.35 -3.21
C LEU A 127 -1.00 10.15 -4.29
N GLN A 128 -1.99 9.28 -4.04
CA GLN A 128 -3.09 9.03 -4.97
C GLN A 128 -3.89 10.31 -5.26
N ARG A 129 -4.31 11.03 -4.22
CA ARG A 129 -5.06 12.29 -4.34
C ARG A 129 -4.28 13.35 -5.12
N MET A 130 -2.98 13.49 -4.85
CA MET A 130 -2.10 14.42 -5.57
C MET A 130 -2.03 14.08 -7.06
N ARG A 131 -1.86 12.79 -7.41
CA ARG A 131 -1.80 12.34 -8.81
C ARG A 131 -3.13 12.51 -9.53
N GLN A 132 -4.26 12.20 -8.88
CA GLN A 132 -5.61 12.44 -9.43
C GLN A 132 -5.84 13.92 -9.74
N ALA A 133 -5.52 14.81 -8.80
CA ALA A 133 -5.67 16.25 -8.99
C ALA A 133 -4.80 16.77 -10.16
N ALA A 134 -3.59 16.24 -10.32
CA ALA A 134 -2.71 16.59 -11.44
C ALA A 134 -3.25 16.08 -12.79
N SER A 135 -3.81 14.86 -12.84
CA SER A 135 -4.38 14.29 -14.06
C SER A 135 -5.67 14.99 -14.49
N ALA A 136 -6.55 15.37 -13.55
CA ALA A 136 -7.76 16.12 -13.84
C ALA A 136 -7.47 17.50 -14.47
N ARG A 137 -6.40 18.18 -14.02
CA ARG A 137 -5.97 19.47 -14.58
C ARG A 137 -5.46 19.36 -16.02
N ARG A 138 -4.86 18.23 -16.39
CA ARG A 138 -4.35 17.98 -17.75
C ARG A 138 -5.45 17.71 -18.77
N CYS A 139 -6.61 17.20 -18.36
CA CYS A 139 -7.74 16.97 -19.26
C CYS A 139 -8.62 18.21 -19.45
N ALA A 140 -8.43 19.26 -18.64
CA ALA A 140 -9.24 20.47 -18.62
C ALA A 140 -8.61 21.67 -19.36
N GLY A 141 -7.44 21.49 -19.98
CA GLY A 141 -6.74 22.51 -20.78
C GLY A 141 -6.32 21.94 -22.12
#